data_AF-A0A1F6RAG9-F1
#
_entry.id   AF-A0A1F6RAG9-F1
#
_cell.length_a   1.000
_cell.length_b   1.000
_cell.length_c   1.000
_cell.angle_alpha   90.00
_cell.angle_beta   90.00
_cell.angle_gamma   90.00
#
_symmetry.space_group_name_H-M   'P 1'
#
loop_
_entity.id
_entity.type
_entity.pdbx_description
1 polymer ?
#
loop_
_entity_poly.entity_id
_entity_poly.type
_entity_poly.pdbx_seq_one_letter_code
_entity_poly.pdbx_strand_id
1 'polypeptide(L)'
;MGIKFINVNCVEGKKTDLRQARAVLRHRPDVIVLEYPNNGKIPFRAEKAPKELFKEKNIKFMPWIKSDIVMWKNIRRLKKSGHEISVYTVDGPSDLVGQFFMVWRHMYPCALENWLWWVQIYLREQYMLRNIRWILKKHKSKKNLTVLVFLQSFHWEHIKFLLSNPGKRKIWKYYFGKFSEINPENIAEKIKKENEIFYKHWKK
;
A
#
# COMPACT_ATOMS: atom_id res chain seq x y z
N MET A 1 -14.61 -12.14 15.92
CA MET A 1 -13.18 -11.74 15.91
C MET A 1 -13.15 -10.23 15.79
N GLY A 2 -12.58 -9.53 16.77
CA GLY A 2 -12.43 -8.07 16.69
C GLY A 2 -11.15 -7.73 15.92
N ILE A 3 -11.28 -7.03 14.79
CA ILE A 3 -10.13 -6.50 14.05
C ILE A 3 -10.11 -4.98 14.21
N LYS A 4 -9.02 -4.44 14.74
CA LYS A 4 -8.80 -3.01 14.89
C LYS A 4 -7.76 -2.54 13.87
N PHE A 5 -8.22 -1.87 12.83
CA PHE A 5 -7.35 -1.16 11.89
C PHE A 5 -7.03 0.24 12.42
N ILE A 6 -5.75 0.61 12.39
CA ILE A 6 -5.28 1.96 12.73
C ILE A 6 -4.41 2.43 11.57
N ASN A 7 -4.98 3.29 10.70
CA ASN A 7 -4.21 3.90 9.63
C ASN A 7 -3.40 5.08 10.16
N VAL A 8 -2.10 5.07 9.89
CA VAL A 8 -1.21 6.20 10.13
C VAL A 8 -0.68 6.63 8.78
N ASN A 9 -1.31 7.67 8.23
CA ASN A 9 -1.08 8.15 6.88
C ASN A 9 0.43 8.30 6.56
N CYS A 10 0.88 7.66 5.48
CA CYS A 10 2.21 7.88 4.93
C CYS A 10 2.28 9.30 4.34
N VAL A 11 3.19 10.13 4.84
CA VAL A 11 3.46 11.45 4.26
C VAL A 11 4.89 11.51 3.78
N GLU A 12 5.06 11.53 2.46
CA GLU A 12 6.35 11.73 1.80
C GLU A 12 6.67 13.24 1.77
N GLY A 13 7.07 13.77 2.93
CA GLY A 13 7.42 15.17 3.10
C GLY A 13 8.92 15.43 3.10
N LYS A 14 9.30 16.71 2.99
CA LYS A 14 10.69 17.16 3.19
C LYS A 14 11.15 17.06 4.66
N LYS A 15 10.23 16.87 5.61
CA LYS A 15 10.51 16.76 7.05
C LYS A 15 10.40 15.31 7.49
N THR A 16 11.21 14.92 8.48
CA THR A 16 11.09 13.60 9.10
C THR A 16 9.78 13.50 9.86
N ASP A 17 8.90 12.60 9.42
CA ASP A 17 7.62 12.31 10.05
C ASP A 17 7.69 11.03 10.90
N LEU A 18 7.73 11.16 12.23
CA LEU A 18 7.84 10.02 13.15
C LEU A 18 6.50 9.44 13.60
N ARG A 19 5.35 9.87 13.04
CA ARG A 19 4.03 9.41 13.50
C ARG A 19 3.88 7.89 13.44
N GLN A 20 4.33 7.27 12.34
CA GLN A 20 4.29 5.81 12.16
C GLN A 20 5.17 5.10 13.19
N ALA A 21 6.41 5.57 13.37
CA ALA A 21 7.32 5.02 14.36
C ALA A 21 6.76 5.12 15.79
N ARG A 22 6.15 6.24 16.16
CA ARG A 22 5.50 6.43 17.47
C ARG A 22 4.28 5.53 17.64
N ALA A 23 3.50 5.34 16.58
CA ALA A 23 2.32 4.48 16.60
C ALA A 23 2.66 3.02 16.91
N VAL A 24 3.83 2.52 16.46
CA VAL A 24 4.31 1.17 16.81
C VAL A 24 4.35 0.99 18.33
N LEU A 25 5.00 1.90 19.06
CA LEU A 25 5.11 1.80 20.52
C LEU A 25 3.77 2.04 21.22
N ARG A 26 2.99 3.03 20.74
CA ARG A 26 1.70 3.40 21.33
C ARG A 26 0.68 2.28 21.27
N HIS A 27 0.56 1.64 20.11
CA HIS A 27 -0.51 0.67 19.84
C HIS A 27 -0.09 -0.78 19.99
N ARG A 28 1.22 -1.06 20.06
CA ARG A 28 1.79 -2.41 20.22
C ARG A 28 1.07 -3.43 19.32
N PRO A 29 1.08 -3.23 18.00
CA PRO A 29 0.23 -4.01 17.11
C PRO A 29 0.70 -5.46 16.98
N ASP A 30 -0.19 -6.31 16.50
CA ASP A 30 0.13 -7.68 16.12
C ASP A 30 0.69 -7.73 14.69
N VAL A 31 0.17 -6.83 13.84
CA VAL A 31 0.50 -6.75 12.42
C VAL A 31 0.78 -5.31 12.03
N ILE A 32 1.82 -5.11 11.24
CA ILE A 32 2.10 -3.87 10.53
C ILE A 32 2.03 -4.14 9.03
N VAL A 33 1.25 -3.33 8.33
CA VAL A 33 1.11 -3.33 6.88
C VAL A 33 1.85 -2.13 6.31
N LEU A 34 2.75 -2.36 5.37
CA LEU A 34 3.59 -1.36 4.72
C LEU A 34 3.23 -1.19 3.25
N GLU A 35 3.11 0.05 2.81
CA GLU A 35 3.02 0.43 1.39
C GLU A 35 4.40 0.36 0.71
N TYR A 36 4.92 -0.86 0.59
CA TYR A 36 6.08 -1.13 -0.26
C TYR A 36 5.70 -2.17 -1.31
N PRO A 37 6.35 -2.11 -2.50
CA PRO A 37 6.15 -3.12 -3.52
C PRO A 37 6.35 -4.54 -2.98
N ASN A 38 5.51 -5.47 -3.42
CA ASN A 38 5.82 -6.89 -3.33
C ASN A 38 5.90 -7.45 -4.73
N ASN A 39 7.02 -8.10 -5.07
CA ASN A 39 7.28 -8.65 -6.40
C ASN A 39 6.40 -9.89 -6.71
N GLY A 40 5.08 -9.78 -6.56
CA GLY A 40 4.09 -10.83 -6.78
C GLY A 40 4.07 -11.94 -5.73
N LYS A 41 4.85 -11.81 -4.64
CA LYS A 41 4.95 -12.82 -3.57
C LYS A 41 3.99 -12.48 -2.43
N ILE A 42 2.95 -13.28 -2.27
CA ILE A 42 1.87 -13.08 -1.30
C ILE A 42 2.31 -13.50 0.11
N PRO A 43 2.14 -12.59 1.07
CA PRO A 43 2.88 -11.36 1.22
C PRO A 43 4.32 -11.65 1.66
N PHE A 44 5.24 -10.81 1.20
CA PHE A 44 6.60 -10.81 1.69
C PHE A 44 6.64 -10.36 3.15
N ARG A 45 7.12 -11.23 4.06
CA ARG A 45 7.30 -10.90 5.47
C ARG A 45 8.63 -10.15 5.62
N ALA A 46 8.56 -8.85 5.92
CA ALA A 46 9.74 -8.04 6.19
C ALA A 46 10.20 -8.30 7.64
N GLU A 47 10.80 -9.47 7.91
CA GLU A 47 11.27 -9.79 9.27
C GLU A 47 12.52 -9.02 9.66
N LYS A 48 13.31 -8.65 8.65
CA LYS A 48 14.52 -7.85 8.79
C LYS A 48 14.28 -6.54 8.05
N ALA A 49 14.62 -5.46 8.73
CA ALA A 49 14.67 -4.16 8.09
C ALA A 49 15.61 -4.23 6.88
N PRO A 50 15.23 -3.73 5.69
CA PRO A 50 16.07 -3.79 4.50
C PRO A 50 17.45 -3.20 4.79
N LYS A 51 18.51 -4.02 4.68
CA LYS A 51 19.89 -3.60 5.00
C LYS A 51 20.30 -2.34 4.25
N GLU A 52 19.73 -2.14 3.06
CA GLU A 52 20.01 -1.02 2.16
C GLU A 52 19.40 0.31 2.64
N LEU A 53 18.31 0.29 3.43
CA LEU A 53 17.69 1.50 3.99
C LEU A 53 18.58 2.17 5.05
N PHE A 54 19.50 1.43 5.68
CA PHE A 54 20.37 1.96 6.74
C PHE A 54 21.69 2.56 6.22
N LYS A 55 21.91 2.61 4.90
CA LYS A 55 23.09 3.27 4.34
C LYS A 55 22.95 4.79 4.50
N GLU A 56 23.90 5.44 5.18
CA GLU A 56 23.86 6.88 5.50
C GLU A 56 23.64 7.78 4.29
N LYS A 57 24.17 7.39 3.12
CA LYS A 57 23.96 8.11 1.86
C LYS A 57 22.47 8.29 1.52
N ASN A 58 21.61 7.33 1.85
CA ASN A 58 20.18 7.40 1.52
C ASN A 58 19.42 8.33 2.49
N ILE A 59 19.90 8.44 3.73
CA ILE A 59 19.29 9.24 4.80
C ILE A 59 19.35 10.75 4.50
N LYS A 60 20.38 11.22 3.79
CA LYS A 60 20.57 12.64 3.45
C LYS A 60 19.57 13.11 2.38
N PHE A 61 19.16 12.24 1.46
CA PHE A 61 18.29 12.58 0.34
C PHE A 61 16.81 12.27 0.58
N MET A 62 16.49 11.35 1.49
CA MET A 62 15.14 10.85 1.71
C MET A 62 14.79 10.90 3.21
N PRO A 63 14.29 12.04 3.73
CA PRO A 63 14.01 12.23 5.16
C PRO A 63 13.05 11.21 5.78
N TRP A 64 12.21 10.56 4.96
CA TRP A 64 11.31 9.48 5.39
C TRP A 64 12.06 8.20 5.78
N ILE A 65 13.26 7.94 5.23
CA ILE A 65 14.10 6.81 5.63
C ILE A 65 14.46 6.89 7.12
N LYS A 66 14.67 8.10 7.65
CA LYS A 66 14.88 8.28 9.10
C LYS A 66 13.69 7.76 9.91
N SER A 67 12.46 7.96 9.42
CA SER A 67 11.27 7.43 10.08
C SER A 67 11.23 5.91 10.05
N ASP A 68 11.53 5.31 8.90
CA ASP A 68 11.58 3.85 8.75
C ASP A 68 12.60 3.24 9.71
N ILE A 69 13.78 3.85 9.84
CA ILE A 69 14.82 3.42 10.79
C ILE A 69 14.28 3.42 12.22
N VAL A 70 13.59 4.48 12.64
CA VAL A 70 13.03 4.59 14.00
C VAL A 70 11.87 3.60 14.19
N MET A 71 11.02 3.40 13.19
CA MET A 71 9.96 2.39 13.18
C MET A 71 10.55 0.99 13.41
N TRP A 72 11.58 0.61 12.65
CA TRP A 72 12.25 -0.68 12.79
C TRP A 72 12.94 -0.85 14.15
N LYS A 73 13.55 0.21 14.70
CA LYS A 73 14.08 0.21 16.08
C LYS A 73 12.97 -0.08 17.10
N ASN A 74 11.81 0.55 16.94
CA ASN A 74 10.66 0.35 17.84
C ASN A 74 10.08 -1.06 17.73
N ILE A 75 9.98 -1.62 16.52
CA ILE A 75 9.59 -3.02 16.30
C ILE A 75 10.55 -3.97 17.03
N ARG A 76 11.87 -3.77 16.88
CA ARG A 76 12.88 -4.58 17.58
C ARG A 76 12.77 -4.47 19.10
N ARG A 77 12.50 -3.27 19.63
CA ARG A 77 12.29 -3.05 21.06
C ARG A 77 11.10 -3.84 21.59
N LEU A 78 9.97 -3.82 20.88
CA LEU A 78 8.78 -4.58 21.27
C LEU A 78 9.03 -6.10 21.21
N LYS A 79 9.69 -6.60 20.16
CA LYS A 79 10.08 -8.02 20.07
C LYS A 79 10.98 -8.46 21.22
N LYS A 80 11.99 -7.65 21.57
CA LYS A 80 12.85 -7.91 22.74
C LYS A 80 12.08 -7.99 24.07
N SER A 81 10.93 -7.31 24.16
CA SER A 81 10.02 -7.38 25.32
C SER A 81 8.99 -8.51 25.24
N GLY A 82 9.17 -9.48 24.33
CA GLY A 82 8.25 -10.63 24.16
C GLY A 82 6.99 -10.33 23.34
N HIS A 83 6.90 -9.16 22.70
CA HIS A 83 5.74 -8.80 21.88
C HIS A 83 5.97 -9.17 20.41
N GLU A 84 5.24 -10.19 19.94
CA GLU A 84 5.34 -10.69 18.57
C GLU A 84 4.65 -9.75 17.56
N ILE A 85 5.41 -9.31 16.56
CA ILE A 85 4.93 -8.42 15.48
C ILE A 85 5.25 -9.04 14.14
N SER A 86 4.22 -9.19 13.31
CA SER A 86 4.37 -9.54 11.89
C SER A 86 4.32 -8.29 11.02
N VAL A 87 5.26 -8.15 10.09
CA VAL A 87 5.35 -7.00 9.19
C VAL A 87 5.26 -7.49 7.75
N TYR A 88 4.39 -6.87 6.96
CA TYR A 88 4.11 -7.27 5.58
C TYR A 88 4.13 -6.08 4.63
N THR A 89 4.64 -6.29 3.43
CA THR A 89 4.50 -5.34 2.32
C THR A 89 3.30 -5.75 1.45
N VAL A 90 2.43 -4.80 1.09
CA VAL A 90 1.15 -5.13 0.45
C VAL A 90 0.91 -4.52 -0.92
N ASP A 91 1.74 -3.57 -1.36
CA ASP A 91 1.54 -2.90 -2.64
C ASP A 91 1.73 -3.85 -3.84
N GLY A 92 1.44 -3.38 -5.04
CA GLY A 92 1.70 -4.07 -6.29
C GLY A 92 3.19 -4.37 -6.52
N PRO A 93 3.50 -5.14 -7.56
CA PRO A 93 4.88 -5.41 -7.94
C PRO A 93 5.58 -4.16 -8.46
N SER A 94 6.91 -4.14 -8.32
CA SER A 94 7.73 -2.96 -8.59
C SER A 94 7.60 -2.45 -10.03
N ASP A 95 7.34 -3.34 -11.01
CA ASP A 95 7.08 -2.96 -12.40
C ASP A 95 5.81 -2.12 -12.52
N LEU A 96 4.73 -2.50 -11.83
CA LEU A 96 3.47 -1.74 -11.75
C LEU A 96 3.60 -0.43 -10.95
N VAL A 97 4.23 -0.48 -9.77
CA VAL A 97 4.36 0.68 -8.88
C VAL A 97 5.27 1.75 -9.50
N GLY A 98 6.31 1.34 -10.21
CA GLY A 98 7.25 2.26 -10.87
C GLY A 98 6.70 2.94 -12.12
N GLN A 99 5.62 2.43 -12.74
CA GLN A 99 5.06 3.03 -13.96
C GLN A 99 4.64 4.48 -13.70
N PHE A 100 5.14 5.38 -14.55
CA PHE A 100 4.78 6.80 -14.54
C PHE A 100 4.94 7.50 -13.18
N PHE A 101 5.68 6.93 -12.22
CA PHE A 101 5.79 7.47 -10.86
C PHE A 101 6.26 8.94 -10.87
N MET A 102 7.32 9.23 -11.63
CA MET A 102 7.85 10.59 -11.79
C MET A 102 6.86 11.50 -12.53
N VAL A 103 6.21 10.99 -13.58
CA VAL A 103 5.26 11.76 -14.39
C VAL A 103 4.08 12.19 -13.53
N TRP A 104 3.44 11.26 -12.82
CA TRP A 104 2.30 11.57 -11.98
C TRP A 104 2.64 12.52 -10.85
N ARG A 105 3.82 12.37 -10.23
CA ARG A 105 4.29 13.29 -9.19
C ARG A 105 4.33 14.74 -9.68
N HIS A 106 4.68 14.98 -10.94
CA HIS A 106 4.69 16.31 -11.55
C HIS A 106 3.33 16.77 -12.09
N MET A 107 2.42 15.83 -12.36
CA MET A 107 1.10 16.11 -12.91
C MET A 107 0.01 16.33 -11.86
N TYR A 108 0.27 16.20 -10.56
CA TYR A 108 -0.77 16.49 -9.56
C TYR A 108 -1.11 18.00 -9.53
N PRO A 109 -2.41 18.37 -9.48
CA PRO A 109 -3.57 17.49 -9.33
C PRO A 109 -4.17 16.96 -10.64
N CYS A 110 -3.73 17.42 -11.82
CA CYS A 110 -4.24 17.00 -13.14
C CYS A 110 -4.20 15.48 -13.39
N ALA A 111 -3.29 14.75 -12.75
CA ALA A 111 -3.28 13.28 -12.78
C ALA A 111 -4.63 12.65 -12.38
N LEU A 112 -5.41 13.32 -11.52
CA LEU A 112 -6.74 12.85 -11.10
C LEU A 112 -7.76 12.85 -12.25
N GLU A 113 -7.52 13.59 -13.33
CA GLU A 113 -8.38 13.66 -14.51
C GLU A 113 -7.98 12.67 -15.60
N ASN A 114 -6.94 11.86 -15.37
CA ASN A 114 -6.44 10.90 -16.34
C ASN A 114 -6.94 9.47 -16.01
N TRP A 115 -7.71 8.85 -16.90
CA TRP A 115 -8.27 7.51 -16.68
C TRP A 115 -7.19 6.42 -16.52
N LEU A 116 -6.03 6.57 -17.17
CA LEU A 116 -4.92 5.62 -17.10
C LEU A 116 -4.21 5.69 -15.73
N TRP A 117 -4.16 6.87 -15.11
CA TRP A 117 -3.74 7.00 -13.71
C TRP A 117 -4.69 6.20 -12.79
N TRP A 118 -6.01 6.33 -12.97
CA TRP A 118 -6.99 5.54 -12.19
C TRP A 118 -6.88 4.03 -12.43
N VAL A 119 -6.51 3.60 -13.63
CA VAL A 119 -6.18 2.18 -13.90
C VAL A 119 -5.03 1.72 -13.02
N GLN A 120 -3.94 2.50 -12.94
CA GLN A 120 -2.82 2.16 -12.07
C GLN A 120 -3.23 2.06 -10.60
N ILE A 121 -4.02 3.02 -10.12
CA ILE A 121 -4.53 3.05 -8.75
C ILE A 121 -5.36 1.80 -8.46
N TYR A 122 -6.34 1.51 -9.33
CA TYR A 122 -7.19 0.32 -9.21
C TYR A 122 -6.36 -0.97 -9.15
N LEU A 123 -5.38 -1.12 -10.05
CA LEU A 123 -4.52 -2.30 -10.10
C LEU A 123 -3.70 -2.46 -8.82
N ARG A 124 -3.01 -1.41 -8.37
CA ARG A 124 -2.24 -1.43 -7.10
C ARG A 124 -3.13 -1.82 -5.93
N GLU A 125 -4.35 -1.30 -5.88
CA GLU A 125 -5.30 -1.55 -4.80
C GLU A 125 -5.88 -2.97 -4.83
N GLN A 126 -6.06 -3.59 -6.00
CA GLN A 126 -6.39 -5.01 -6.08
C GLN A 126 -5.29 -5.89 -5.47
N TYR A 127 -4.01 -5.56 -5.71
CA TYR A 127 -2.88 -6.25 -5.06
C TYR A 127 -2.93 -6.06 -3.54
N MET A 128 -3.04 -4.81 -3.07
CA MET A 128 -3.13 -4.50 -1.64
C MET A 128 -4.31 -5.21 -0.96
N LEU A 129 -5.49 -5.20 -1.58
CA LEU A 129 -6.69 -5.88 -1.10
C LEU A 129 -6.45 -7.37 -0.93
N ARG A 130 -5.91 -8.03 -1.97
CA ARG A 130 -5.61 -9.47 -1.92
C ARG A 130 -4.63 -9.80 -0.81
N ASN A 131 -3.57 -9.00 -0.67
CA ASN A 131 -2.54 -9.22 0.35
C ASN A 131 -3.07 -8.99 1.76
N ILE A 132 -3.87 -7.95 1.98
CA ILE A 132 -4.53 -7.68 3.27
C ILE A 132 -5.51 -8.81 3.61
N ARG A 133 -6.34 -9.27 2.66
CA ARG A 133 -7.23 -10.43 2.88
C ARG A 133 -6.46 -11.69 3.28
N TRP A 134 -5.32 -11.95 2.65
CA TRP A 134 -4.46 -13.06 3.04
C TRP A 134 -3.93 -12.90 4.46
N ILE A 135 -3.48 -11.70 4.84
CA ILE A 135 -2.97 -11.40 6.20
C ILE A 135 -4.07 -11.67 7.22
N LEU A 136 -5.28 -11.15 7.00
CA LEU A 136 -6.41 -11.38 7.89
C LEU A 136 -6.75 -12.87 8.02
N LYS A 137 -6.74 -13.62 6.90
CA LYS A 137 -6.95 -15.08 6.91
C LYS A 137 -5.85 -15.81 7.70
N LYS A 138 -4.59 -15.41 7.55
CA LYS A 138 -3.45 -16.01 8.27
C LYS A 138 -3.55 -15.80 9.78
N HIS A 139 -4.07 -14.66 10.22
CA HIS A 139 -4.21 -14.30 11.61
C HIS A 139 -5.62 -14.56 12.18
N LYS A 140 -6.45 -15.38 11.50
CA LYS A 140 -7.86 -15.63 11.86
C LYS A 140 -8.09 -16.19 13.27
N SER A 141 -7.08 -16.87 13.85
CA SER A 141 -7.16 -17.44 15.20
C SER A 141 -7.01 -16.39 16.31
N LYS A 142 -6.57 -15.17 15.99
CA LYS A 142 -6.32 -14.13 16.97
C LYS A 142 -7.61 -13.37 17.31
N LYS A 143 -8.10 -13.51 18.55
CA LYS A 143 -9.42 -12.96 18.98
C LYS A 143 -9.54 -11.43 18.78
N ASN A 144 -8.47 -10.70 19.11
CA ASN A 144 -8.39 -9.23 19.04
C ASN A 144 -7.14 -8.83 18.24
N LEU A 145 -7.29 -8.72 16.91
CA LEU A 145 -6.18 -8.42 16.02
C LEU A 145 -6.02 -6.90 15.86
N THR A 146 -4.89 -6.35 16.29
CA THR A 146 -4.53 -4.94 16.04
C THR A 146 -3.59 -4.83 14.85
N VAL A 147 -4.04 -4.12 13.81
CA VAL A 147 -3.31 -3.92 12.56
C VAL A 147 -2.97 -2.43 12.41
N LEU A 148 -1.68 -2.09 12.43
CA LEU A 148 -1.24 -0.78 11.94
C LEU A 148 -1.16 -0.81 10.42
N VAL A 149 -1.74 0.20 9.79
CA VAL A 149 -1.80 0.36 8.34
C VAL A 149 -0.99 1.59 7.96
N PHE A 150 0.22 1.39 7.44
CA PHE A 150 1.11 2.44 6.93
C PHE A 150 0.95 2.50 5.41
N LEU A 151 -0.23 2.96 5.00
CA LEU A 151 -0.58 3.33 3.64
C LEU A 151 -0.93 4.81 3.64
N GLN A 152 -0.71 5.48 2.50
CA GLN A 152 -1.31 6.77 2.23
C GLN A 152 -2.83 6.68 2.43
N SER A 153 -3.44 7.71 3.03
CA SER A 153 -4.88 7.70 3.34
C SER A 153 -5.72 7.51 2.09
N PHE A 154 -5.30 8.07 0.96
CA PHE A 154 -5.95 7.86 -0.34
C PHE A 154 -6.11 6.35 -0.66
N HIS A 155 -5.00 5.60 -0.64
CA HIS A 155 -5.02 4.16 -0.86
C HIS A 155 -5.83 3.43 0.22
N TRP A 156 -5.70 3.82 1.48
CA TRP A 156 -6.43 3.13 2.55
C TRP A 156 -7.95 3.29 2.44
N GLU A 157 -8.45 4.47 2.06
CA GLU A 157 -9.89 4.67 1.83
C GLU A 157 -10.42 3.75 0.73
N HIS A 158 -9.67 3.61 -0.37
CA HIS A 158 -10.04 2.74 -1.46
C HIS A 158 -10.01 1.25 -1.06
N ILE A 159 -9.01 0.85 -0.29
CA ILE A 159 -8.95 -0.51 0.27
C ILE A 159 -10.12 -0.78 1.22
N LYS A 160 -10.52 0.18 2.06
CA LYS A 160 -11.73 0.03 2.89
C LYS A 160 -12.98 -0.14 2.03
N PHE A 161 -13.13 0.65 0.97
CA PHE A 161 -14.21 0.49 0.00
C PHE A 161 -14.20 -0.92 -0.60
N LEU A 162 -13.06 -1.42 -1.07
CA LEU A 162 -12.96 -2.77 -1.64
C LEU A 162 -13.15 -3.90 -0.60
N LEU A 163 -12.72 -3.68 0.65
CA LEU A 163 -12.93 -4.62 1.75
C LEU A 163 -14.42 -4.74 2.13
N SER A 164 -15.23 -3.72 1.87
CA SER A 164 -16.70 -3.80 2.02
C SER A 164 -17.37 -4.69 0.95
N ASN A 165 -16.57 -5.34 0.11
CA ASN A 165 -16.99 -6.27 -0.94
C ASN A 165 -18.06 -5.70 -1.91
N PRO A 166 -17.80 -4.53 -2.54
CA PRO A 166 -18.74 -3.91 -3.47
C PRO A 166 -18.90 -4.76 -4.74
N GLY A 167 -20.10 -4.75 -5.33
CA GLY A 167 -20.34 -5.39 -6.61
C GLY A 167 -19.62 -4.69 -7.77
N LYS A 168 -19.40 -5.41 -8.88
CA LYS A 168 -18.64 -4.93 -10.06
C LYS A 168 -19.09 -3.55 -10.56
N ARG A 169 -20.41 -3.29 -10.62
CA ARG A 169 -20.97 -1.98 -11.04
C ARG A 169 -20.57 -0.85 -10.10
N LYS A 170 -20.53 -1.09 -8.78
CA LYS A 170 -20.09 -0.10 -7.80
C LYS A 170 -18.59 0.17 -7.93
N ILE A 171 -17.78 -0.87 -8.14
CA ILE A 171 -16.35 -0.73 -8.41
C ILE A 171 -16.12 0.11 -9.66
N TRP A 172 -16.79 -0.22 -10.78
CA TRP A 172 -16.70 0.55 -12.01
C TRP A 172 -17.03 2.03 -11.78
N LYS A 173 -18.18 2.31 -11.16
CA LYS A 173 -18.60 3.68 -10.88
C LYS A 173 -17.58 4.43 -10.01
N TYR A 174 -17.00 3.77 -9.01
CA TYR A 174 -16.04 4.37 -8.08
C TYR A 174 -14.72 4.77 -8.76
N TYR A 175 -14.15 3.88 -9.57
CA TYR A 175 -12.83 4.12 -10.20
C TYR A 175 -12.92 4.83 -11.55
N PHE A 176 -13.93 4.49 -12.36
CA PHE A 176 -13.95 4.80 -13.78
C PHE A 176 -15.20 5.56 -14.23
N GLY A 177 -16.21 5.69 -13.38
CA GLY A 177 -17.53 6.22 -13.75
C GLY A 177 -17.56 7.67 -14.25
N LYS A 178 -16.47 8.42 -14.06
CA LYS A 178 -16.34 9.81 -14.53
C LYS A 178 -15.69 9.96 -15.90
N PHE A 179 -15.14 8.87 -16.47
CA PHE A 179 -14.41 8.90 -17.73
C PHE A 179 -15.32 8.41 -18.86
N SER A 180 -15.84 9.34 -19.66
CA SER A 180 -16.71 9.02 -20.80
C SER A 180 -15.99 8.27 -21.91
N GLU A 181 -14.66 8.40 -21.98
CA GLU A 181 -13.82 7.80 -23.01
C GLU A 181 -13.60 6.29 -22.81
N ILE A 182 -13.85 5.75 -21.62
CA ILE A 182 -13.71 4.31 -21.32
C ILE A 182 -15.04 3.70 -20.85
N ASN A 183 -15.25 2.44 -21.18
CA ASN A 183 -16.36 1.63 -20.69
C ASN A 183 -15.88 0.20 -20.37
N PRO A 184 -16.68 -0.61 -19.66
CA PRO A 184 -16.28 -1.97 -19.31
C PRO A 184 -15.87 -2.83 -20.52
N GLU A 185 -16.44 -2.55 -21.69
CA GLU A 185 -16.23 -3.29 -22.93
C GLU A 185 -14.91 -2.93 -23.63
N ASN A 186 -14.47 -1.66 -23.56
CA ASN A 186 -13.34 -1.16 -24.34
C ASN A 186 -12.07 -0.88 -23.52
N ILE A 187 -12.17 -0.80 -22.18
CA ILE A 187 -11.06 -0.36 -21.33
C ILE A 187 -9.84 -1.26 -21.48
N ALA A 188 -10.03 -2.57 -21.61
CA ALA A 188 -8.93 -3.53 -21.71
C ALA A 188 -8.07 -3.29 -22.96
N GLU A 189 -8.69 -3.07 -24.12
CA GLU A 189 -7.96 -2.79 -25.36
C GLU A 189 -7.34 -1.40 -25.36
N LYS A 190 -7.96 -0.41 -24.71
CA LYS A 190 -7.33 0.89 -24.48
C LYS A 190 -6.10 0.78 -23.60
N ILE A 191 -6.18 0.06 -22.47
CA ILE A 191 -5.02 -0.18 -21.59
C ILE A 191 -3.91 -0.85 -22.39
N LYS A 192 -4.23 -1.88 -23.19
CA LYS A 192 -3.26 -2.59 -24.05
C LYS A 192 -2.51 -1.64 -24.99
N LYS A 193 -3.22 -0.68 -25.59
CA LYS A 193 -2.64 0.31 -26.50
C LYS A 193 -1.74 1.32 -25.77
N GLU A 194 -2.15 1.76 -24.58
CA GLU A 194 -1.45 2.84 -23.85
C GLU A 194 -0.31 2.35 -22.95
N ASN A 195 -0.43 1.17 -22.33
CA ASN A 195 0.58 0.66 -21.39
C ASN A 195 0.53 -0.88 -21.25
N GLU A 196 1.52 -1.55 -21.84
CA GLU A 196 1.64 -3.02 -21.79
C GLU A 196 1.74 -3.57 -20.37
N ILE A 197 2.41 -2.87 -19.45
CA ILE A 197 2.56 -3.30 -18.05
C ILE A 197 1.21 -3.26 -17.34
N PHE A 198 0.42 -2.19 -17.50
CA PHE A 198 -0.93 -2.13 -16.95
C PHE A 198 -1.80 -3.23 -17.52
N TYR A 199 -1.70 -3.51 -18.83
CA TYR A 199 -2.47 -4.58 -19.46
C TYR A 199 -2.11 -5.97 -18.90
N LYS A 200 -0.81 -6.24 -18.71
CA LYS A 200 -0.29 -7.46 -18.07
C LYS A 200 -0.89 -7.67 -16.67
N HIS A 201 -1.10 -6.60 -15.91
CA HIS A 201 -1.70 -6.67 -14.57
C HIS A 201 -3.24 -6.68 -14.60
N TRP A 202 -3.86 -6.04 -15.59
CA TRP A 202 -5.31 -6.01 -15.79
C TRP A 202 -5.90 -7.39 -16.09
N LYS A 203 -5.13 -8.24 -16.78
CA LYS A 203 -5.53 -9.63 -17.10
C LYS A 203 -5.49 -10.61 -15.92
N LYS A 204 -4.96 -10.22 -14.77
CA LYS A 204 -4.76 -11.09 -13.59
C LYS A 204 -5.87 -10.92 -12.56
#